data_AF-B7FK59-F1
#
_entry.id   AF-B7FK59-F1
#
_cell.length_a   1.000
_cell.length_b   1.000
_cell.length_c   1.000
_cell.angle_alpha   90.00
_cell.angle_beta   90.00
_cell.angle_gamma   90.00
#
_symmetry.space_group_name_H-M   'P 1'
#
loop_
_entity.id
_entity.type
_entity.pdbx_description
1 polymer ?
#
loop_
_entity_poly.entity_id
_entity_poly.type
_entity_poly.pdbx_seq_one_letter_code
_entity_poly.pdbx_strand_id
1 'polypeptide(L)'
;MEEKKRHTCLKLQLTEEESIFVKGTWFNTHFNLSITDGSTSWHCNASEDEVKQRAAQWDQPVEEYVELSERYLGFQQPESVYAFADAGDAHKRLSWTFEKGGMTLHWRWKCMKSPDCKKTTAEILDFSHGCKHKA
;
A
#
# COMPACT_ATOMS: atom_id res chain seq x y z
N MET A 1 -25.50 3.93 4.16
CA MET A 1 -24.62 2.78 4.41
C MET A 1 -23.32 3.34 4.94
N GLU A 2 -22.91 2.92 6.13
CA GLU A 2 -21.61 3.30 6.68
C GLU A 2 -20.52 2.57 5.88
N GLU A 3 -19.58 3.30 5.31
CA GLU A 3 -18.50 2.71 4.51
C GLU A 3 -17.60 1.88 5.43
N LYS A 4 -17.58 0.55 5.23
CA LYS A 4 -16.85 -0.37 6.09
C LYS A 4 -15.35 -0.21 5.86
N LYS A 5 -14.74 0.66 6.66
CA LYS A 5 -13.30 0.94 6.64
C LYS A 5 -12.53 -0.19 7.29
N ARG A 6 -11.53 -0.72 6.59
CA ARG A 6 -10.64 -1.78 7.06
C ARG A 6 -9.21 -1.25 7.15
N HIS A 7 -8.38 -1.87 7.97
CA HIS A 7 -7.00 -1.46 8.16
C HIS A 7 -6.07 -2.65 8.14
N THR A 8 -4.93 -2.48 7.47
CA THR A 8 -3.83 -3.44 7.50
C THR A 8 -2.55 -2.74 7.90
N CYS A 9 -1.61 -3.51 8.44
CA CYS A 9 -0.25 -3.04 8.64
C CYS A 9 0.73 -4.19 8.40
N LEU A 10 1.67 -3.96 7.49
CA LEU A 10 2.65 -4.94 7.05
C LEU A 10 4.04 -4.33 7.14
N LYS A 11 4.98 -5.07 7.75
CA LYS A 11 6.40 -4.84 7.53
C LYS A 11 6.78 -5.55 6.23
N LEU A 12 6.89 -4.79 5.15
CA LEU A 12 7.17 -5.28 3.81
C LEU A 12 8.67 -5.35 3.58
N GLN A 13 9.18 -6.55 3.29
CA GLN A 13 10.57 -6.76 2.90
C GLN A 13 10.74 -6.46 1.41
N LEU A 14 11.66 -5.55 1.08
CA LEU A 14 11.99 -5.20 -0.30
C LEU A 14 13.25 -5.96 -0.77
N THR A 15 14.23 -6.07 0.13
CA THR A 15 15.46 -6.84 -0.04
C THR A 15 15.80 -7.53 1.29
N GLU A 16 16.93 -8.22 1.38
CA GLU A 16 17.39 -8.82 2.64
C GLU A 16 17.72 -7.77 3.72
N GLU A 17 18.09 -6.56 3.31
CA GLU A 17 18.57 -5.48 4.20
C GLU A 17 17.55 -4.34 4.32
N GLU A 18 16.63 -4.21 3.36
CA GLU A 18 15.68 -3.10 3.29
C GLU A 18 14.24 -3.55 3.51
N SER A 19 13.57 -2.86 4.44
CA SER A 19 12.15 -3.06 4.72
C SER A 19 11.45 -1.75 5.00
N ILE A 20 10.16 -1.70 4.70
CA ILE A 20 9.29 -0.56 4.98
C ILE A 20 8.06 -1.03 5.75
N PHE A 21 7.44 -0.14 6.51
CA PHE A 21 6.14 -0.39 7.12
C PHE A 21 5.06 0.27 6.28
N VAL A 22 4.06 -0.51 5.87
CA VAL A 22 2.92 -0.05 5.08
C VAL A 22 1.67 -0.21 5.93
N LYS A 23 1.00 0.90 6.22
CA LYS A 23 -0.33 0.94 6.83
C LYS A 23 -1.35 1.23 5.73
N GLY A 24 -2.18 0.23 5.43
CA GLY A 24 -3.28 0.36 4.49
C GLY A 24 -4.56 0.75 5.21
N THR A 25 -5.31 1.67 4.60
CA THR A 25 -6.67 2.02 4.99
C THR A 25 -7.56 1.78 3.79
N TRP A 26 -8.43 0.79 3.89
CA TRP A 26 -9.17 0.23 2.77
C TRP A 26 -10.64 0.57 2.88
N PHE A 27 -11.19 0.99 1.77
CA PHE A 27 -12.62 1.20 1.58
C PHE A 27 -13.11 0.31 0.44
N ASN A 28 -14.39 0.35 0.10
CA ASN A 28 -14.88 -0.50 -1.00
C ASN A 28 -14.49 0.05 -2.38
N THR A 29 -14.29 1.36 -2.49
CA THR A 29 -14.04 2.03 -3.78
C THR A 29 -12.67 2.69 -3.90
N HIS A 30 -11.96 2.82 -2.79
CA HIS A 30 -10.73 3.61 -2.72
C HIS A 30 -9.84 3.17 -1.55
N PHE A 31 -8.64 3.71 -1.43
CA PHE A 31 -7.74 3.38 -0.32
C PHE A 31 -6.73 4.50 -0.05
N ASN A 32 -6.25 4.54 1.19
CA ASN A 32 -5.16 5.41 1.60
C ASN A 32 -4.03 4.55 2.19
N LEU A 33 -2.80 4.78 1.71
CA LEU A 33 -1.60 4.14 2.22
C LEU A 33 -0.76 5.16 2.98
N SER A 34 -0.21 4.73 4.11
CA SER A 34 0.84 5.45 4.83
C SER A 34 2.04 4.53 4.96
N ILE A 35 3.21 5.00 4.55
CA ILE A 35 4.42 4.20 4.40
C ILE A 35 5.54 4.87 5.18
N THR A 36 6.40 4.11 5.85
CA THR A 36 7.61 4.64 6.49
C THR A 36 8.76 3.64 6.36
N ASP A 37 9.98 4.15 6.20
CA ASP A 37 11.22 3.37 6.30
C ASP A 37 11.83 3.44 7.72
N GLY A 38 11.12 4.07 8.67
CA GLY A 38 11.57 4.35 10.03
C GLY A 38 12.21 5.73 10.22
N SER A 39 12.55 6.42 9.14
CA SER A 39 13.14 7.77 9.15
C SER A 39 12.22 8.79 8.48
N THR A 40 11.80 8.48 7.25
CA THR A 40 10.90 9.27 6.43
C THR A 40 9.58 8.53 6.25
N SER A 41 8.50 9.28 6.04
CA SER A 41 7.23 8.69 5.67
C SER A 41 6.62 9.31 4.43
N TRP A 42 5.77 8.53 3.78
CA TRP A 42 5.05 8.86 2.57
C TRP A 42 3.59 8.47 2.72
N HIS A 43 2.74 9.13 1.95
CA HIS A 43 1.32 8.80 1.86
C HIS A 43 0.90 8.70 0.40
N CYS A 44 -0.11 7.88 0.15
CA CYS A 44 -0.78 7.75 -1.13
C CYS A 44 -2.27 7.74 -0.85
N ASN A 45 -2.99 8.72 -1.38
CA ASN A 45 -4.44 8.78 -1.27
C ASN A 45 -4.98 8.45 -2.66
N ALA A 46 -5.33 7.19 -2.87
CA ALA A 46 -5.90 6.73 -4.13
C ALA A 46 -7.39 7.06 -4.11
N SER A 47 -7.80 8.12 -4.81
CA SER A 47 -9.21 8.52 -4.88
C SER A 47 -10.05 7.49 -5.64
N GLU A 48 -11.36 7.49 -5.41
CA GLU A 48 -12.28 6.57 -6.09
C GLU A 48 -12.20 6.67 -7.62
N ASP A 49 -12.04 7.88 -8.17
CA ASP A 49 -11.90 8.08 -9.62
C ASP A 49 -10.59 7.51 -10.17
N GLU A 50 -9.47 7.70 -9.45
CA GLU A 50 -8.19 7.12 -9.86
C GLU A 50 -8.20 5.59 -9.77
N VAL A 51 -8.79 5.02 -8.71
CA VAL A 51 -8.94 3.57 -8.58
C VAL A 51 -9.84 3.01 -9.67
N LYS A 52 -10.95 3.67 -10.00
CA LYS A 52 -11.81 3.30 -11.14
C LYS A 52 -11.04 3.26 -12.46
N GLN A 53 -10.27 4.31 -12.75
CA GLN A 53 -9.46 4.36 -13.97
C GLN A 53 -8.41 3.24 -14.02
N ARG A 54 -7.80 2.89 -12.88
CA ARG A 54 -6.83 1.80 -12.78
C ARG A 54 -7.48 0.42 -12.88
N ALA A 55 -8.63 0.22 -12.26
CA ALA A 55 -9.39 -1.03 -12.34
C ALA A 55 -9.85 -1.30 -13.78
N ALA A 56 -10.31 -0.27 -14.49
CA ALA A 56 -10.67 -0.38 -15.90
C ALA A 56 -9.49 -0.81 -16.81
N GLN A 57 -8.26 -0.38 -16.51
CA GLN A 57 -7.07 -0.78 -17.28
C GLN A 57 -6.80 -2.29 -17.23
N TRP A 58 -7.26 -2.98 -16.18
CA TRP A 58 -7.07 -4.42 -16.00
C TRP A 58 -8.35 -5.23 -16.16
N ASP A 59 -9.39 -4.61 -16.70
CA ASP A 59 -10.73 -5.18 -16.86
C ASP A 59 -11.17 -5.91 -15.57
N GLN A 60 -11.20 -5.16 -14.47
CA GLN A 60 -11.67 -5.67 -13.19
C GLN A 60 -12.59 -4.69 -12.48
N PRO A 61 -13.52 -5.19 -11.67
CA PRO A 61 -14.31 -4.37 -10.75
C PRO A 61 -13.41 -3.56 -9.80
N VAL A 62 -13.90 -2.39 -9.40
CA VAL A 62 -13.22 -1.51 -8.43
C VAL A 62 -13.00 -2.23 -7.11
N GLU A 63 -14.02 -2.93 -6.62
CA GLU A 63 -13.96 -3.67 -5.36
C GLU A 63 -12.86 -4.74 -5.42
N GLU A 64 -12.81 -5.53 -6.49
CA GLU A 64 -11.75 -6.52 -6.70
C GLU A 64 -10.35 -5.90 -6.78
N TYR A 65 -10.21 -4.71 -7.40
CA TYR A 65 -8.93 -3.98 -7.40
C TYR A 65 -8.47 -3.63 -5.98
N VAL A 66 -9.40 -3.14 -5.15
CA VAL A 66 -9.10 -2.72 -3.78
C VAL A 66 -8.82 -3.94 -2.91
N GLU A 67 -9.60 -5.02 -3.02
CA GLU A 67 -9.38 -6.27 -2.30
C GLU A 67 -8.04 -6.92 -2.67
N LEU A 68 -7.67 -6.91 -3.96
CA LEU A 68 -6.35 -7.35 -4.41
C LEU A 68 -5.23 -6.53 -3.75
N SER A 69 -5.41 -5.21 -3.72
CA SER A 69 -4.44 -4.31 -3.09
C SER A 69 -4.34 -4.55 -1.58
N GLU A 70 -5.47 -4.76 -0.92
CA GLU A 70 -5.58 -5.10 0.51
C GLU A 70 -4.88 -6.41 0.83
N ARG A 71 -5.07 -7.44 0.00
CA ARG A 71 -4.41 -8.74 0.18
C ARG A 71 -2.89 -8.64 0.09
N TYR A 72 -2.38 -7.95 -0.93
CA TYR A 72 -0.93 -7.87 -1.20
C TYR A 72 -0.18 -6.93 -0.25
N LEU A 73 -0.87 -5.94 0.31
CA LEU A 73 -0.30 -5.02 1.32
C LEU A 73 -0.75 -5.33 2.75
N GLY A 74 -1.64 -6.30 2.93
CA GLY A 74 -2.00 -6.88 4.22
C GLY A 74 -1.10 -8.05 4.60
N PHE A 75 -0.65 -8.81 3.61
CA PHE A 75 0.31 -9.89 3.79
C PHE A 75 1.23 -10.00 2.58
N GLN A 76 2.54 -10.03 2.82
CA GLN A 76 3.54 -10.12 1.75
C GLN A 76 3.40 -11.45 0.99
N GLN A 77 3.20 -11.37 -0.33
CA GLN A 77 3.09 -12.55 -1.18
C GLN A 77 4.49 -13.03 -1.61
N PRO A 78 4.85 -14.31 -1.43
CA PRO A 78 6.20 -14.80 -1.70
C PRO A 78 6.57 -14.81 -3.18
N GLU A 79 5.58 -14.92 -4.07
CA GLU A 79 5.79 -14.95 -5.54
C GLU A 79 5.85 -13.54 -6.16
N SER A 80 5.68 -12.51 -5.35
CA SER A 80 5.63 -11.11 -5.80
C SER A 80 6.94 -10.39 -5.55
N VAL A 81 7.35 -9.62 -6.55
CA VAL A 81 8.51 -8.74 -6.45
C VAL A 81 8.03 -7.36 -6.04
N TYR A 82 8.34 -6.95 -4.81
CA TYR A 82 8.01 -5.64 -4.28
C TYR A 82 9.16 -4.65 -4.48
N ALA A 83 8.82 -3.40 -4.75
CA ALA A 83 9.79 -2.32 -4.85
C ALA A 83 9.23 -1.01 -4.33
N PHE A 84 10.11 -0.21 -3.72
CA PHE A 84 9.81 1.16 -3.27
C PHE A 84 10.87 2.11 -3.79
N ALA A 85 10.74 2.49 -5.06
CA ALA A 85 11.77 3.19 -5.80
C ALA A 85 11.56 4.71 -5.80
N ASP A 86 12.62 5.46 -6.06
CA ASP A 86 12.53 6.90 -6.30
C ASP A 86 11.69 7.22 -7.54
N ALA A 87 10.86 8.25 -7.44
CA ALA A 87 9.97 8.71 -8.50
C ALA A 87 10.15 10.20 -8.84
N GLY A 88 11.23 10.83 -8.38
CA GLY A 88 11.49 12.27 -8.56
C GLY A 88 10.66 13.15 -7.60
N ASP A 89 11.08 14.41 -7.45
CA ASP A 89 10.43 15.45 -6.61
C ASP A 89 10.06 14.99 -5.18
N ALA A 90 10.97 14.25 -4.54
CA ALA A 90 10.78 13.65 -3.21
C ALA A 90 9.62 12.63 -3.11
N HIS A 91 9.08 12.18 -4.23
CA HIS A 91 8.11 11.11 -4.29
C HIS A 91 8.79 9.74 -4.36
N LYS A 92 8.10 8.75 -3.83
CA LYS A 92 8.44 7.34 -3.99
C LYS A 92 7.35 6.63 -4.77
N ARG A 93 7.67 5.50 -5.38
CA ARG A 93 6.70 4.65 -6.07
C ARG A 93 6.71 3.28 -5.42
N LEU A 94 5.58 2.94 -4.78
CA LEU A 94 5.34 1.59 -4.30
C LEU A 94 4.83 0.74 -5.46
N SER A 95 5.39 -0.45 -5.60
CA SER A 95 4.98 -1.40 -6.63
C SER A 95 5.14 -2.84 -6.22
N TRP A 96 4.32 -3.71 -6.81
CA TRP A 96 4.52 -5.16 -6.78
C TRP A 96 4.05 -5.82 -8.07
N THR A 97 4.53 -7.04 -8.30
CA THR A 97 4.07 -7.90 -9.39
C THR A 97 2.99 -8.88 -8.92
N PHE A 98 2.07 -9.23 -9.82
CA PHE A 98 1.13 -10.33 -9.61
C PHE A 98 0.76 -10.95 -10.95
N GLU A 99 0.36 -12.23 -10.92
CA GLU A 99 -0.07 -12.96 -12.10
C GLU A 99 -1.58 -12.88 -12.29
N LYS A 100 -2.03 -12.58 -13.52
CA LYS A 100 -3.43 -12.66 -13.91
C LYS A 100 -3.52 -13.21 -15.33
N GLY A 101 -4.23 -14.33 -15.51
CA GLY A 101 -4.42 -14.94 -16.83
C GLY A 101 -3.14 -15.36 -17.54
N GLY A 102 -2.09 -15.72 -16.80
CA GLY A 102 -0.77 -16.08 -17.35
C GLY A 102 0.10 -14.88 -17.76
N MET A 103 -0.28 -13.66 -17.36
CA MET A 103 0.49 -12.45 -17.56
C MET A 103 0.93 -11.85 -16.22
N THR A 104 2.21 -11.46 -16.14
CA THR A 104 2.74 -10.67 -15.03
C THR A 104 2.32 -9.21 -15.18
N LEU A 105 1.52 -8.72 -14.23
CA LEU A 105 1.09 -7.33 -14.15
C LEU A 105 1.83 -6.59 -13.03
N HIS A 106 2.00 -5.29 -13.21
CA HIS A 106 2.68 -4.43 -12.24
C HIS A 106 1.70 -3.43 -11.62
N TRP A 107 1.35 -3.66 -10.35
CA TRP A 107 0.66 -2.67 -9.55
C TRP A 107 1.63 -1.59 -9.12
N ARG A 108 1.27 -0.32 -9.32
CA ARG A 108 2.17 0.83 -9.11
C ARG A 108 1.40 2.07 -8.67
N TRP A 109 1.79 2.65 -7.54
CA TRP A 109 1.25 3.92 -7.06
C TRP A 109 2.35 4.88 -6.61
N LYS A 110 2.16 6.16 -6.93
CA LYS A 110 3.04 7.25 -6.51
C LYS A 110 2.66 7.69 -5.10
N CYS A 111 3.66 7.83 -4.25
CA CYS A 111 3.53 8.21 -2.84
C CYS A 111 4.25 9.53 -2.62
N MET A 112 3.58 10.46 -1.95
CA MET A 112 4.09 11.79 -1.64
C MET A 112 4.72 11.81 -0.27
N LYS A 113 5.83 12.53 -0.10
CA LYS A 113 6.46 12.67 1.21
C LYS A 113 5.48 13.30 2.20
N SER A 114 5.40 12.75 3.40
CA SER A 114 4.59 13.32 4.47
C SER A 114 5.16 14.67 4.91
N PRO A 115 4.35 15.72 5.09
CA PRO A 115 4.82 16.99 5.64
C PRO A 115 5.28 16.86 7.10
N ASP A 116 4.73 15.91 7.85
CA ASP A 116 5.13 15.61 9.23
C ASP A 116 5.60 14.15 9.33
N CYS A 117 6.87 13.93 8.95
CA CYS A 117 7.42 12.59 8.86
C CYS A 117 7.47 11.86 10.21
N LYS A 118 7.70 12.61 11.30
CA LYS A 118 7.84 12.05 12.66
C LYS A 118 6.51 11.53 13.17
N LYS A 119 5.46 12.34 13.06
CA LYS A 119 4.13 11.96 13.51
C LYS A 119 3.59 10.75 12.74
N THR A 120 3.66 10.78 11.40
CA THR A 120 3.17 9.65 10.59
C THR A 120 3.96 8.37 10.87
N THR A 121 5.27 8.45 11.08
CA THR A 121 6.09 7.27 11.43
C THR A 121 5.68 6.70 12.79
N ALA A 122 5.53 7.55 13.82
CA ALA A 122 5.06 7.11 15.13
C ALA A 122 3.69 6.42 15.04
N GLU A 123 2.73 7.01 14.32
CA GLU A 123 1.39 6.43 14.14
C GLU A 123 1.38 5.07 13.41
N ILE A 124 2.29 4.87 12.44
CA ILE A 124 2.42 3.58 11.75
C ILE A 124 3.03 2.54 12.71
N LEU A 125 4.11 2.90 13.41
CA LEU A 125 4.80 1.99 14.32
C LEU A 125 3.94 1.63 15.54
N ASP A 126 3.22 2.59 16.12
CA ASP A 126 2.27 2.35 17.21
C ASP A 126 1.16 1.38 16.79
N PHE A 127 0.62 1.56 15.58
CA PHE A 127 -0.37 0.62 15.04
C PHE A 127 0.22 -0.77 14.84
N SER A 128 1.47 -0.87 14.38
CA SER A 128 2.17 -2.15 14.22
C SER A 128 2.38 -2.87 15.56
N HIS A 129 2.70 -2.14 16.64
CA HIS A 129 2.84 -2.69 17.98
C HIS A 129 1.51 -3.11 18.60
N GLY A 130 0.45 -2.32 18.39
CA GLY A 130 -0.91 -2.65 18.84
C GLY A 130 -1.49 -3.89 18.17
N CYS A 131 -1.13 -4.16 16.91
CA CYS A 131 -1.58 -5.35 16.18
C CYS A 131 -0.95 -6.65 16.70
N LYS A 132 0.28 -6.60 17.24
CA LYS A 132 0.96 -7.78 17.82
C LYS A 132 0.33 -8.29 19.12
N HIS A 133 -0.52 -7.49 19.78
CA HIS A 133 -1.22 -7.86 21.02
C HIS A 133 -2.63 -8.44 20.81
N LYS A 134 -3.04 -8.68 19.56
CA LYS A 134 -4.35 -9.25 19.23
C LYS A 134 -4.30 -10.64 18.57
N ALA A 135 -3.15 -11.31 18.59
CA ALA A 135 -3.00 -12.70 18.15
C ALA A 135 -3.00 -13.67 19.33
#